data_AF-A0A2E8YSY5-F1
#
_entry.id   AF-A0A2E8YSY5-F1
#
_cell.length_a   1.000
_cell.length_b   1.000
_cell.length_c   1.000
_cell.angle_alpha   90.00
_cell.angle_beta   90.00
_cell.angle_gamma   90.00
#
_symmetry.space_group_name_H-M   'P 1'
#
loop_
_entity.id
_entity.type
_entity.pdbx_description
1 polymer ?
#
loop_
_entity_poly.entity_id
_entity_poly.type
_entity_poly.pdbx_seq_one_letter_code
_entity_poly.pdbx_strand_id
1 'polypeptide(L)'
;LKHGVHFFSFFVPPGVSVVLWPLMIPIEIISYLSRPISLAVRLFANLTAGHTMLKVFAGFVVSLGVVGGLLPFAFVVALTGLELLIAFLQAYVFTILTCFYINDAIHLH
;
A
#
# COMPACT_ATOMS: atom_id res chain seq x y z
N LEU A 1 27.83 -21.87 7.66
CA LEU A 1 27.70 -21.71 9.13
C LEU A 1 29.03 -21.24 9.73
N LYS A 2 29.42 -19.98 9.51
CA LYS A 2 30.62 -19.39 10.12
C LYS A 2 30.33 -17.92 10.42
N HIS A 3 30.36 -17.55 11.70
CA HIS A 3 30.07 -16.21 12.25
C HIS A 3 28.60 -15.75 12.20
N GLY A 4 27.76 -16.27 13.12
CA GLY A 4 26.45 -15.67 13.45
C GLY A 4 26.47 -14.81 14.73
N VAL A 5 27.32 -15.16 15.70
CA VAL A 5 27.40 -14.44 17.00
C VAL A 5 28.12 -13.09 16.93
N HIS A 6 28.72 -12.74 15.78
CA HIS A 6 29.23 -11.39 15.52
C HIS A 6 28.16 -10.43 14.95
N PHE A 7 26.94 -10.92 14.69
CA PHE A 7 25.84 -10.08 14.21
C PHE A 7 25.31 -9.12 15.30
N PHE A 8 25.56 -9.42 16.59
CA PHE A 8 25.19 -8.56 17.72
C PHE A 8 26.16 -7.41 18.00
N SER A 9 27.37 -7.40 17.41
CA SER A 9 28.29 -6.26 17.52
C SER A 9 28.05 -5.20 16.44
N PHE A 10 27.11 -5.43 15.51
CA PHE A 10 26.79 -4.51 14.41
C PHE A 10 25.81 -3.38 14.82
N PHE A 11 25.28 -3.45 16.03
CA PHE A 11 24.09 -2.70 16.45
C PHE A 11 24.39 -1.34 17.11
N VAL A 12 25.62 -0.81 16.94
CA VAL A 12 26.11 0.37 17.68
C VAL A 12 27.05 1.27 16.85
N PRO A 13 26.51 2.21 16.06
CA PRO A 13 27.12 3.52 15.89
C PRO A 13 27.05 4.31 17.21
N PRO A 14 28.04 5.16 17.54
CA PRO A 14 28.20 5.69 18.89
C PRO A 14 27.18 6.80 19.22
N GLY A 15 26.33 6.58 20.22
CA GLY A 15 25.64 7.66 20.94
C GLY A 15 24.18 7.43 21.32
N VAL A 16 23.46 6.49 20.71
CA VAL A 16 22.05 6.20 21.06
C VAL A 16 21.96 4.99 21.99
N SER A 17 21.22 5.13 23.08
CA SER A 17 21.05 4.09 24.09
C SER A 17 20.48 2.80 23.51
N VAL A 18 21.21 1.70 23.71
CA VAL A 18 20.90 0.32 23.25
C VAL A 18 19.49 -0.15 23.65
N VAL A 19 18.86 0.49 24.64
CA VAL A 19 17.50 0.21 25.14
C VAL A 19 16.40 0.58 24.13
N LEU A 20 16.56 1.61 23.29
CA LEU A 20 15.51 2.03 22.34
C LEU A 20 15.55 1.32 20.98
N TRP A 21 16.72 0.88 20.52
CA TRP A 21 16.86 0.14 19.25
C TRP A 21 15.90 -1.07 19.10
N PRO A 22 15.79 -2.00 20.08
CA PRO A 22 14.91 -3.16 19.94
C PRO A 22 13.41 -2.81 20.01
N LEU A 23 13.04 -1.59 20.43
CA LEU A 23 11.68 -1.06 20.32
C LEU A 23 11.43 -0.42 18.94
N MET A 24 12.43 0.28 18.38
CA MET A 24 12.33 0.93 17.08
C MET A 24 12.17 -0.07 15.93
N ILE A 25 12.95 -1.15 15.89
CA ILE A 25 12.91 -2.14 14.81
C ILE A 25 11.50 -2.71 14.53
N PRO A 26 10.74 -3.23 15.52
CA PRO A 26 9.38 -3.71 15.26
C PRO A 26 8.42 -2.59 14.86
N ILE A 27 8.58 -1.36 15.37
CA ILE A 27 7.77 -0.20 14.97
C ILE A 27 8.05 0.17 13.50
N GLU A 28 9.32 0.18 13.10
CA GLU A 28 9.76 0.42 11.72
C GLU A 28 9.14 -0.63 10.78
N ILE A 29 9.26 -1.93 11.11
CA ILE A 29 8.67 -3.04 10.33
C ILE A 29 7.15 -2.92 10.22
N ILE A 30 6.44 -2.61 11.31
CA ILE A 30 4.99 -2.42 11.31
C ILE A 30 4.60 -1.21 10.43
N SER A 31 5.34 -0.09 10.55
CA SER A 31 5.14 1.11 9.74
C SER A 31 5.36 0.82 8.24
N TYR A 32 6.41 0.07 7.89
CA TYR A 32 6.71 -0.35 6.52
C TYR A 32 5.66 -1.29 5.93
N LEU A 33 5.13 -2.25 6.71
CA LEU A 33 4.03 -3.11 6.27
C LEU A 33 2.70 -2.35 6.16
N SER A 34 2.48 -1.33 6.99
CA SER A 34 1.23 -0.55 6.97
C SER A 34 1.02 0.21 5.66
N ARG A 35 2.09 0.69 5.00
CA ARG A 35 2.01 1.44 3.72
C ARG A 35 1.42 0.62 2.56
N PRO A 36 1.96 -0.56 2.19
CA PRO A 36 1.37 -1.40 1.14
C PRO A 36 0.02 -2.01 1.55
N ILE A 37 -0.20 -2.30 2.85
CA ILE A 37 -1.53 -2.73 3.32
C ILE A 37 -2.58 -1.62 3.12
N SER A 38 -2.25 -0.38 3.48
CA SER A 38 -3.14 0.78 3.28
C SER A 38 -3.45 1.04 1.80
N LEU A 39 -2.50 0.79 0.90
CA LEU A 39 -2.75 0.78 -0.55
C LEU A 39 -3.68 -0.35 -0.98
N ALA A 40 -3.41 -1.59 -0.56
CA ALA A 40 -4.21 -2.75 -0.95
C ALA A 40 -5.67 -2.59 -0.52
N VAL A 41 -5.89 -2.09 0.71
CA VAL A 41 -7.22 -1.71 1.23
C VAL A 41 -7.85 -0.59 0.39
N ARG A 42 -7.08 0.43 -0.03
CA ARG A 42 -7.57 1.53 -0.88
C ARG A 42 -8.06 1.02 -2.24
N LEU A 43 -7.25 0.21 -2.92
CA LEU A 43 -7.62 -0.40 -4.21
C LEU A 43 -8.82 -1.34 -4.07
N PHE A 44 -8.86 -2.15 -3.00
CA PHE A 44 -9.96 -3.07 -2.71
C PHE A 44 -11.28 -2.33 -2.42
N ALA A 45 -11.24 -1.28 -1.60
CA ALA A 45 -12.40 -0.46 -1.29
C ALA A 45 -12.97 0.20 -2.55
N ASN A 46 -12.09 0.71 -3.41
CA ASN A 46 -12.42 1.33 -4.69
C ASN A 46 -13.09 0.35 -5.68
N LEU A 47 -12.47 -0.81 -5.91
CA LEU A 47 -13.07 -1.91 -6.71
C LEU A 47 -14.43 -2.35 -6.14
N THR A 48 -14.53 -2.49 -4.82
CA THR A 48 -15.77 -2.90 -4.14
C THR A 48 -16.86 -1.83 -4.26
N ALA A 49 -16.50 -0.55 -4.18
CA ALA A 49 -17.41 0.58 -4.35
C ALA A 49 -17.96 0.63 -5.79
N GLY A 50 -17.09 0.51 -6.81
CA GLY A 50 -17.52 0.43 -8.21
C GLY A 50 -18.45 -0.76 -8.47
N HIS A 51 -18.10 -1.94 -7.95
CA HIS A 51 -18.92 -3.15 -8.12
C HIS A 51 -20.27 -3.09 -7.36
N THR A 52 -20.32 -2.35 -6.24
CA THR A 52 -21.54 -2.10 -5.46
C THR A 52 -22.43 -1.07 -6.14
N MET A 53 -21.84 0.04 -6.62
CA MET A 53 -22.56 1.05 -7.39
C MET A 53 -23.16 0.45 -8.67
N LEU A 54 -22.44 -0.42 -9.39
CA LEU A 54 -22.97 -1.11 -10.56
C LEU A 54 -24.22 -1.96 -10.24
N LYS A 55 -24.23 -2.66 -9.09
CA LYS A 55 -25.41 -3.42 -8.63
C LYS A 55 -26.59 -2.50 -8.28
N VAL A 56 -26.33 -1.37 -7.62
CA VAL A 56 -27.35 -0.36 -7.30
C VAL A 56 -27.93 0.25 -8.60
N PHE A 57 -27.08 0.59 -9.57
CA PHE A 57 -27.54 1.11 -10.86
C PHE A 57 -28.29 0.10 -11.71
N ALA A 58 -27.90 -1.18 -11.69
CA ALA A 58 -28.68 -2.24 -12.32
C ALA A 58 -30.11 -2.33 -11.73
N GLY A 59 -30.25 -2.22 -10.40
CA GLY A 59 -31.56 -2.16 -9.74
C GLY A 59 -32.36 -0.88 -10.10
N PHE A 60 -31.70 0.27 -10.16
CA PHE A 60 -32.34 1.54 -10.51
C PHE A 60 -32.75 1.63 -11.99
N VAL A 61 -31.96 1.10 -12.92
CA VAL A 61 -32.32 1.07 -14.35
C VAL A 61 -33.55 0.22 -14.61
N VAL A 62 -33.76 -0.85 -13.83
CA VAL A 62 -34.98 -1.68 -13.89
C VAL A 62 -36.22 -0.93 -13.40
N SER A 63 -36.10 0.01 -12.44
CA SER A 63 -37.26 0.76 -11.90
C SER A 63 -37.51 2.13 -12.52
N LEU A 64 -36.48 2.80 -13.04
CA LEU A 64 -36.54 4.18 -13.55
C LEU A 64 -36.11 4.34 -15.02
N GLY A 65 -35.65 3.27 -15.67
CA GLY A 65 -35.28 3.27 -17.09
C GLY A 65 -33.85 3.73 -17.38
N VAL A 66 -33.40 3.43 -18.61
CA VAL A 66 -31.98 3.52 -19.04
C VAL A 66 -31.40 4.94 -18.93
N VAL A 67 -32.20 5.99 -19.14
CA VAL A 67 -31.73 7.37 -19.26
C VAL A 67 -31.17 7.92 -17.93
N GLY A 68 -31.71 7.50 -16.78
CA GLY A 68 -31.26 7.97 -15.46
C GLY A 68 -29.90 7.40 -15.01
N GLY A 69 -29.48 6.24 -15.55
CA GLY A 69 -28.25 5.55 -15.13
C GLY A 69 -26.96 6.07 -15.80
N LEU A 70 -27.07 6.82 -16.90
CA LEU A 70 -25.92 7.14 -17.76
C LEU A 70 -24.92 8.10 -17.11
N LEU A 71 -25.41 9.14 -16.42
CA LEU A 71 -24.58 10.15 -15.78
C LEU A 71 -23.68 9.56 -14.66
N PRO A 72 -24.21 8.81 -13.67
CA PRO A 72 -23.37 8.15 -12.66
C PRO A 72 -22.52 7.01 -13.22
N PHE A 73 -22.93 6.32 -14.30
CA PHE A 73 -22.07 5.35 -14.98
C PHE A 73 -20.78 5.99 -15.51
N ALA A 74 -20.89 7.16 -16.16
CA ALA A 74 -19.71 7.91 -16.62
C ALA A 74 -18.80 8.35 -15.45
N PHE A 75 -19.39 8.73 -14.31
CA PHE A 75 -18.63 9.09 -13.10
C PHE A 75 -17.86 7.90 -12.51
N VAL A 76 -18.48 6.71 -12.44
CA VAL A 76 -17.80 5.48 -11.98
C VAL A 76 -16.63 5.12 -12.92
N VAL A 77 -16.83 5.17 -14.24
CA VAL A 77 -15.76 4.90 -15.22
C VAL A 77 -14.59 5.88 -15.05
N ALA A 78 -14.87 7.17 -14.82
CA ALA A 78 -13.82 8.17 -14.57
C ALA A 78 -13.04 7.92 -13.28
N LEU A 79 -13.72 7.53 -12.19
CA LEU A 79 -13.06 7.14 -10.93
C LEU A 79 -12.19 5.90 -11.12
N THR A 80 -12.68 4.84 -11.75
CA THR A 80 -11.89 3.62 -12.01
C THR A 80 -10.66 3.89 -12.89
N GLY A 81 -10.73 4.83 -13.82
CA GLY A 81 -9.56 5.29 -14.57
C GLY A 81 -8.50 5.97 -13.70
N LEU A 82 -8.92 6.83 -12.76
CA LEU A 82 -8.02 7.48 -11.79
C LEU A 82 -7.40 6.46 -10.81
N GLU A 83 -8.16 5.44 -10.40
CA GLU A 83 -7.72 4.37 -9.52
C GLU A 83 -6.61 3.52 -10.13
N LEU A 84 -6.72 3.21 -11.44
CA LEU A 84 -5.69 2.49 -12.20
C LEU A 84 -4.36 3.27 -12.24
N LEU A 85 -4.43 4.60 -12.39
CA LEU A 85 -3.25 5.48 -12.37
C LEU A 85 -2.58 5.50 -10.98
N ILE A 86 -3.38 5.56 -9.90
CA ILE A 86 -2.88 5.49 -8.52
C ILE A 86 -2.25 4.12 -8.23
N ALA A 87 -2.82 3.02 -8.75
CA ALA A 87 -2.26 1.68 -8.62
C ALA A 87 -0.85 1.57 -9.24
N PHE A 88 -0.65 2.16 -10.44
CA PHE A 88 0.67 2.26 -11.07
C PHE A 88 1.67 3.06 -10.22
N LEU A 89 1.27 4.24 -9.72
CA LEU A 89 2.13 5.08 -8.89
C LEU A 89 2.62 4.37 -7.63
N GLN A 90 1.78 3.60 -6.94
CA GLN A 90 2.24 2.91 -5.72
C GLN A 90 2.91 1.54 -5.96
N ALA A 91 2.73 0.89 -7.11
CA ALA A 91 3.63 -0.19 -7.54
C ALA A 91 5.07 0.33 -7.75
N TYR A 92 5.21 1.53 -8.32
CA TYR A 92 6.49 2.24 -8.42
C TYR A 92 7.07 2.59 -7.05
N VAL A 93 6.29 3.21 -6.14
CA VAL A 93 6.76 3.53 -4.77
C VAL A 93 7.18 2.28 -3.99
N PHE A 94 6.45 1.17 -4.11
CA PHE A 94 6.83 -0.10 -3.50
C PHE A 94 8.17 -0.63 -4.03
N THR A 95 8.41 -0.51 -5.34
CA THR A 95 9.65 -0.95 -5.98
C THR A 95 10.84 -0.09 -5.54
N ILE A 96 10.67 1.24 -5.46
CA ILE A 96 11.68 2.17 -4.94
C ILE A 96 12.02 1.86 -3.47
N LEU A 97 11.03 1.69 -2.60
CA LEU A 97 11.27 1.35 -1.19
C LEU A 97 11.96 -0.01 -1.04
N THR A 98 11.62 -0.99 -1.88
CA THR A 98 12.26 -2.31 -1.89
C THR A 98 13.72 -2.22 -2.34
N CYS A 99 14.02 -1.46 -3.41
CA CYS A 99 15.39 -1.21 -3.84
C CYS A 99 16.20 -0.47 -2.76
N PHE A 100 15.61 0.55 -2.11
CA PHE A 100 16.27 1.28 -1.03
C PHE A 100 16.56 0.36 0.16
N TYR A 101 15.59 -0.45 0.59
CA TYR A 101 15.79 -1.45 1.66
C TYR A 101 16.85 -2.49 1.31
N ILE A 102 16.86 -3.03 0.08
CA ILE A 102 17.91 -3.96 -0.35
C ILE A 102 19.28 -3.26 -0.36
N ASN A 103 19.34 -1.98 -0.71
CA ASN A 103 20.58 -1.21 -0.63
C ASN A 103 21.05 -1.02 0.82
N ASP A 104 20.16 -0.60 1.72
CA ASP A 104 20.42 -0.36 3.15
C ASP A 104 20.81 -1.66 3.90
N ALA A 105 20.21 -2.79 3.53
CA ALA A 105 20.55 -4.12 4.07
C ALA A 105 21.86 -4.71 3.51
N ILE A 106 22.39 -4.17 2.41
CA ILE A 106 23.67 -4.59 1.79
C ILE A 106 24.80 -3.64 2.17
N HIS A 107 24.56 -2.33 2.12
CA HIS A 107 25.43 -1.26 2.65
C HIS A 107 25.18 -1.07 4.14
N LEU A 108 25.41 -2.14 4.89
CA LEU A 108 25.31 -2.16 6.35
C LEU A 108 26.33 -1.18 6.95
N HIS A 109 25.86 -0.21 7.73
CA HIS A 109 26.64 0.88 8.32
C HIS A 109 26.59 0.86 9.85
#